data_AF-A0A7Y8PG82-F1
#
_entry.id   AF-A0A7Y8PG82-F1
#
_cell.length_a   1.000
_cell.length_b   1.000
_cell.length_c   1.000
_cell.angle_alpha   90.00
_cell.angle_beta   90.00
_cell.angle_gamma   90.00
#
_symmetry.space_group_name_H-M   'P 1'
#
loop_
_entity.id
_entity.type
_entity.pdbx_description
1 polymer ?
#
loop_
_entity_poly.entity_id
_entity_poly.type
_entity_poly.pdbx_seq_one_letter_code
_entity_poly.pdbx_strand_id
1 'polypeptide(L)'
;MSEKTKIFISYSHKNEKHFMALMSHLNAIAKYNNLDIFTDQQIDIGETLDEAIQEKLQEAHMVVCIVSTEYLNSDYCIRKELEIALEKQLIDNTKIFPIIAEESMWKRTYFGQLKCAPKDGGPVSKYENIDSAYLTIVDQLMNQIEKNRESEIEKKKTI
;
A
#
# COMPACT_ATOMS: atom_id res chain seq x y z
N MET A 1 1.09 -9.77 23.79
CA MET A 1 0.43 -8.83 22.86
C MET A 1 0.45 -9.46 21.48
N SER A 2 -0.66 -9.44 20.74
CA SER A 2 -0.66 -9.86 19.33
C SER A 2 0.28 -8.95 18.54
N GLU A 3 1.05 -9.54 17.63
CA GLU A 3 1.89 -8.78 16.70
C GLU A 3 1.01 -7.84 15.85
N LYS A 4 1.46 -6.59 15.67
CA LYS A 4 0.71 -5.61 14.87
C LYS A 4 0.92 -5.85 13.38
N THR A 5 -0.13 -5.68 12.59
CA THR A 5 0.02 -5.67 11.13
C THR A 5 0.54 -4.31 10.69
N LYS A 6 1.84 -4.28 10.42
CA LYS A 6 2.58 -3.23 9.74
C LYS A 6 2.09 -3.00 8.30
N ILE A 7 1.53 -1.81 8.02
CA ILE A 7 1.07 -1.35 6.71
C ILE A 7 1.89 -0.11 6.31
N PHE A 8 2.63 -0.23 5.21
CA PHE A 8 3.34 0.90 4.60
C PHE A 8 2.46 1.56 3.54
N ILE A 9 2.28 2.89 3.61
CA ILE A 9 1.57 3.65 2.57
C ILE A 9 2.58 4.37 1.69
N SER A 10 2.60 3.98 0.42
CA SER A 10 3.41 4.54 -0.65
C SER A 10 2.53 5.44 -1.54
N TYR A 11 2.87 6.72 -1.65
CA TYR A 11 2.10 7.68 -2.45
C TYR A 11 2.97 8.88 -2.88
N SER A 12 2.51 9.62 -3.90
CA SER A 12 3.10 10.92 -4.22
C SER A 12 2.48 12.01 -3.35
N HIS A 13 3.28 12.88 -2.75
CA HIS A 13 2.78 14.00 -1.94
C HIS A 13 1.80 14.92 -2.70
N LYS A 14 1.84 14.93 -4.04
CA LYS A 14 0.87 15.65 -4.88
C LYS A 14 -0.53 15.05 -4.84
N ASN A 15 -0.69 13.83 -4.33
CA ASN A 15 -1.96 13.13 -4.14
C ASN A 15 -2.39 13.07 -2.67
N GLU A 16 -2.06 14.09 -1.87
CA GLU A 16 -2.39 14.17 -0.44
C GLU A 16 -3.89 13.95 -0.15
N LYS A 17 -4.79 14.43 -1.02
CA LYS A 17 -6.24 14.20 -0.88
C LYS A 17 -6.59 12.70 -0.79
N HIS A 18 -5.98 11.89 -1.63
CA HIS A 18 -6.18 10.43 -1.67
C HIS A 18 -5.61 9.76 -0.42
N PHE A 19 -4.42 10.20 0.00
CA PHE A 19 -3.78 9.75 1.22
C PHE A 19 -4.63 10.06 2.46
N MET A 20 -5.14 11.29 2.60
CA MET A 20 -5.95 11.69 3.75
C MET A 20 -7.26 10.93 3.84
N ALA A 21 -7.95 10.70 2.70
CA ALA A 21 -9.16 9.90 2.68
C ALA A 21 -8.90 8.45 3.12
N LEU A 22 -7.83 7.83 2.63
CA LEU A 22 -7.40 6.49 3.07
C LEU A 22 -7.08 6.45 4.56
N MET A 23 -6.27 7.40 5.05
CA MET A 23 -5.83 7.46 6.44
C MET A 23 -6.99 7.69 7.40
N SER A 24 -8.00 8.50 7.01
CA SER A 24 -9.20 8.73 7.82
C SER A 24 -9.91 7.40 8.17
N HIS A 25 -10.16 6.57 7.15
CA HIS A 25 -10.79 5.27 7.35
C HIS A 25 -9.89 4.28 8.08
N LEU A 26 -8.59 4.21 7.74
CA LEU A 26 -7.66 3.31 8.40
C LEU A 26 -7.48 3.64 9.89
N ASN A 27 -7.32 4.92 10.23
CA ASN A 27 -7.17 5.37 11.61
C ASN A 27 -8.42 5.06 12.45
N ALA A 28 -9.62 5.13 11.85
CA ALA A 28 -10.87 4.78 12.53
C ALA A 28 -10.88 3.31 13.00
N ILE A 29 -10.19 2.41 12.30
CA ILE A 29 -10.19 0.98 12.59
C ILE A 29 -8.87 0.47 13.19
N ALA A 30 -7.78 1.25 13.16
CA ALA A 30 -6.43 0.80 13.46
C ALA A 30 -6.29 0.19 14.86
N LYS A 31 -6.81 0.88 15.89
CA LYS A 31 -6.75 0.41 17.28
C LYS A 31 -7.48 -0.92 17.50
N TYR A 32 -8.61 -1.11 16.81
CA TYR A 32 -9.45 -2.29 16.95
C TYR A 32 -8.90 -3.51 16.19
N ASN A 33 -8.08 -3.27 15.16
CA ASN A 33 -7.57 -4.31 14.25
C ASN A 33 -6.07 -4.59 14.42
N ASN A 34 -5.45 -4.00 15.44
CA ASN A 34 -4.03 -4.11 15.76
C ASN A 34 -3.14 -3.71 14.55
N LEU A 35 -3.51 -2.62 13.87
CA LEU A 35 -2.77 -2.10 12.72
C LEU A 35 -1.68 -1.15 13.19
N ASP A 36 -0.56 -1.17 12.49
CA ASP A 36 0.52 -0.20 12.60
C ASP A 36 0.75 0.40 11.22
N ILE A 37 0.45 1.69 11.05
CA ILE A 37 0.42 2.34 9.73
C ILE A 37 1.52 3.37 9.68
N PHE A 38 2.37 3.29 8.67
CA PHE A 38 3.52 4.17 8.51
C PHE A 38 3.74 4.57 7.05
N THR A 39 4.49 5.65 6.87
CA THR A 39 4.75 6.28 5.57
C THR A 39 6.20 6.75 5.50
N ASP A 40 6.64 7.16 4.32
CA ASP A 40 7.94 7.79 4.09
C ASP A 40 8.11 9.13 4.84
N GLN A 41 7.02 9.81 5.21
CA GLN A 41 7.10 11.04 6.04
C GLN A 41 7.74 10.83 7.42
N GLN A 42 7.87 9.58 7.87
CA GLN A 42 8.45 9.22 9.17
C GLN A 42 9.94 8.86 9.07
N ILE A 43 10.56 9.11 7.91
CA ILE A 43 12.00 8.96 7.70
C ILE A 43 12.70 10.23 8.18
N ASP A 44 13.71 10.08 9.02
CA ASP A 44 14.34 11.21 9.70
C ASP A 44 15.25 12.01 8.75
N ILE A 45 15.34 13.32 8.99
CA ILE A 45 16.24 14.21 8.25
C ILE A 45 17.68 13.76 8.47
N GLY A 46 18.34 13.30 7.41
CA GLY A 46 19.73 12.82 7.44
C GLY A 46 19.88 11.31 7.26
N GLU A 47 18.79 10.54 7.25
CA GLU A 47 18.83 9.14 6.80
C GLU A 47 18.93 9.05 5.28
N THR A 48 19.62 8.02 4.79
CA THR A 48 19.57 7.67 3.36
C THR A 48 18.15 7.19 3.06
N LEU A 49 17.39 8.00 2.31
CA LEU A 49 16.00 7.72 1.93
C LEU A 49 15.85 6.29 1.40
N ASP A 50 16.81 5.84 0.59
CA ASP A 50 16.83 4.48 0.01
C ASP A 50 16.96 3.34 1.02
N GLU A 51 17.76 3.50 2.07
CA GLU A 51 17.99 2.44 3.07
C GLU A 51 16.81 2.33 4.03
N ALA A 52 16.31 3.48 4.50
CA ALA A 52 15.16 3.54 5.37
C ALA A 52 13.90 2.96 4.69
N ILE A 53 13.63 3.31 3.43
CA ILE A 53 12.46 2.77 2.73
C ILE A 53 12.62 1.27 2.48
N GLN A 54 13.82 0.77 2.15
CA GLN A 54 14.03 -0.68 2.00
C GLN A 54 13.72 -1.45 3.28
N GLU A 55 14.16 -0.95 4.44
CA GLU A 55 13.84 -1.55 5.73
C GLU A 55 12.32 -1.53 5.98
N LYS A 56 11.67 -0.39 5.77
CA LYS A 56 10.21 -0.25 5.90
C LYS A 56 9.43 -1.19 4.99
N LEU A 57 9.88 -1.37 3.74
CA LEU A 57 9.28 -2.30 2.79
C LEU A 57 9.43 -3.76 3.23
N GLN A 58 10.59 -4.14 3.77
CA GLN A 58 10.83 -5.49 4.29
C GLN A 58 9.99 -5.81 5.52
N GLU A 59 9.87 -4.84 6.44
CA GLU A 59 9.08 -4.99 7.66
C GLU A 59 7.56 -4.97 7.42
N ALA A 60 7.12 -4.43 6.28
CA ALA A 60 5.71 -4.33 5.96
C ALA A 60 5.08 -5.72 5.72
N HIS A 61 3.94 -5.95 6.36
CA HIS A 61 3.05 -7.06 6.02
C HIS A 61 2.19 -6.72 4.80
N MET A 62 1.95 -5.42 4.58
CA MET A 62 1.23 -4.89 3.43
C MET A 62 1.82 -3.55 3.00
N VAL A 63 2.03 -3.39 1.69
CA VAL A 63 2.45 -2.15 1.04
C VAL A 63 1.29 -1.64 0.19
N VAL A 64 0.66 -0.55 0.63
CA VAL A 64 -0.43 0.10 -0.09
C VAL A 64 0.16 1.15 -1.02
N CYS A 65 -0.05 1.02 -2.32
CA CYS A 65 0.44 1.97 -3.33
C CYS A 65 -0.71 2.82 -3.86
N ILE A 66 -0.71 4.13 -3.62
CA ILE A 66 -1.67 5.06 -4.21
C ILE A 66 -1.16 5.47 -5.60
N VAL A 67 -1.57 4.71 -6.61
CA VAL A 67 -1.10 4.83 -7.99
C VAL A 67 -1.83 5.96 -8.72
N SER A 68 -1.07 6.94 -9.17
CA SER A 68 -1.48 8.13 -9.92
C SER A 68 -0.46 8.43 -11.00
N THR A 69 -0.72 9.38 -11.90
CA THR A 69 0.27 9.83 -12.87
C THR A 69 1.49 10.42 -12.17
N GLU A 70 1.28 11.18 -11.09
CA GLU A 70 2.36 11.76 -10.29
C GLU A 70 3.17 10.70 -9.53
N TYR A 71 2.55 9.60 -9.09
CA TYR A 71 3.26 8.46 -8.49
C TYR A 71 4.08 7.69 -9.53
N LEU A 72 3.56 7.52 -10.74
CA LEU A 72 4.29 6.85 -11.82
C LEU A 72 5.48 7.68 -12.32
N ASN A 73 5.32 9.01 -12.34
CA ASN A 73 6.34 9.98 -12.73
C ASN A 73 7.25 10.40 -11.58
N SER A 74 6.98 9.98 -10.34
CA SER A 74 7.82 10.40 -9.23
C SER A 74 9.19 9.75 -9.39
N ASP A 75 10.20 10.58 -9.66
CA ASP A 75 11.62 10.22 -9.51
C ASP A 75 11.96 9.88 -8.05
N TYR A 76 11.05 10.23 -7.12
CA TYR A 76 11.13 9.88 -5.72
C TYR A 76 11.15 8.36 -5.54
N CYS A 77 12.35 7.87 -5.18
CA CYS A 77 12.68 6.72 -4.34
C CYS A 77 11.67 5.57 -4.31
N ILE A 78 10.46 5.78 -3.79
CA ILE A 78 9.52 4.70 -3.44
C ILE A 78 9.12 3.79 -4.61
N ARG A 79 8.84 4.31 -5.82
CA ARG A 79 8.50 3.44 -6.97
C ARG A 79 9.70 2.58 -7.36
N LYS A 80 10.88 3.21 -7.43
CA LYS A 80 12.12 2.54 -7.82
C LYS A 80 12.56 1.53 -6.76
N GLU A 81 12.41 1.84 -5.48
CA GLU A 81 12.69 0.92 -4.37
C GLU A 81 11.70 -0.22 -4.30
N LEU A 82 10.42 0.03 -4.58
CA LEU A 82 9.43 -1.02 -4.69
C LEU A 82 9.81 -2.00 -5.82
N GLU A 83 10.20 -1.48 -6.98
CA GLU A 83 10.70 -2.30 -8.10
C GLU A 83 11.96 -3.07 -7.70
N ILE A 84 12.94 -2.43 -7.07
CA ILE A 84 14.16 -3.08 -6.56
C ILE A 84 13.84 -4.15 -5.51
N ALA A 85 12.90 -3.89 -4.59
CA ALA A 85 12.50 -4.82 -3.54
C ALA A 85 11.80 -6.05 -4.13
N LEU A 86 10.99 -5.86 -5.17
CA LEU A 86 10.38 -6.95 -5.94
C LEU A 86 11.44 -7.75 -6.71
N GLU A 87 12.37 -7.08 -7.42
CA GLU A 87 13.45 -7.73 -8.16
C GLU A 87 14.37 -8.55 -7.25
N LYS A 88 14.70 -8.01 -6.08
CA LYS A 88 15.51 -8.69 -5.05
C LYS A 88 14.72 -9.71 -4.21
N GLN A 89 13.43 -9.91 -4.51
CA GLN A 89 12.52 -10.80 -3.76
C GLN A 89 12.45 -10.49 -2.26
N LEU A 90 12.69 -9.24 -1.88
CA LEU A 90 12.58 -8.75 -0.51
C LEU A 90 11.12 -8.62 -0.08
N ILE A 91 10.24 -8.43 -1.05
CA ILE A 91 8.78 -8.46 -0.91
C ILE A 91 8.20 -9.26 -2.08
N ASP A 92 7.02 -9.84 -1.87
CA ASP A 92 6.28 -10.52 -2.92
C ASP A 92 4.99 -9.78 -3.28
N ASN A 93 4.36 -10.20 -4.38
CA ASN A 93 3.15 -9.58 -4.91
C ASN A 93 1.95 -9.67 -3.94
N THR A 94 1.94 -10.65 -3.02
CA THR A 94 0.85 -10.84 -2.05
C THR A 94 0.84 -9.75 -0.98
N LYS A 95 1.98 -9.09 -0.79
CA LYS A 95 2.15 -7.92 0.07
C LYS A 95 1.79 -6.61 -0.60
N ILE A 96 1.54 -6.56 -1.92
CA ILE A 96 1.23 -5.30 -2.62
C ILE A 96 -0.27 -5.10 -2.74
N PHE A 97 -0.75 -3.93 -2.31
CA PHE A 97 -2.13 -3.49 -2.44
C PHE A 97 -2.20 -2.19 -3.25
N PRO A 98 -2.34 -2.26 -4.58
CA PRO A 98 -2.39 -1.07 -5.43
C PRO A 98 -3.80 -0.46 -5.45
N ILE A 99 -3.87 0.85 -5.19
CA ILE A 99 -5.06 1.69 -5.29
C ILE A 99 -4.88 2.62 -6.48
N ILE A 100 -5.72 2.48 -7.51
CA ILE A 100 -5.73 3.41 -8.65
C ILE A 100 -6.47 4.67 -8.24
N ALA A 101 -5.72 5.73 -7.92
CA ALA A 101 -6.26 7.00 -7.46
C ALA A 101 -6.95 7.77 -8.60
N GLU A 102 -6.35 7.75 -9.79
CA GLU A 102 -6.79 8.51 -10.94
C GLU A 102 -6.52 7.78 -12.26
N GLU A 103 -7.13 8.27 -13.35
CA GLU A 103 -6.78 7.81 -14.69
C GLU A 103 -5.31 8.08 -14.99
N SER A 104 -4.59 7.01 -15.31
CA SER A 104 -3.14 7.07 -15.59
C SER A 104 -2.71 5.88 -16.43
N MET A 105 -1.43 5.85 -16.83
CA MET A 105 -0.86 4.78 -17.65
C MET A 105 -0.49 3.52 -16.86
N TRP A 106 -1.02 3.33 -15.64
CA TRP A 106 -0.67 2.24 -14.73
C TRP A 106 -0.76 0.84 -15.34
N LYS A 107 -1.69 0.61 -16.28
CA LYS A 107 -1.84 -0.68 -17.00
C LYS A 107 -0.61 -1.06 -17.83
N ARG A 108 0.24 -0.08 -18.19
CA ARG A 108 1.49 -0.28 -18.93
C ARG A 108 2.70 -0.44 -18.01
N THR A 109 2.48 -0.45 -16.70
CA THR A 109 3.52 -0.59 -15.67
C THR A 109 3.38 -1.95 -14.99
N TYR A 110 4.24 -2.23 -14.01
CA TYR A 110 4.14 -3.42 -13.17
C TYR A 110 2.73 -3.64 -12.58
N PHE A 111 2.03 -2.57 -12.18
CA PHE A 111 0.67 -2.66 -11.63
C PHE A 111 -0.37 -3.25 -12.61
N GLY A 112 -0.13 -3.17 -13.92
CA GLY A 112 -1.00 -3.79 -14.92
C GLY A 112 -1.05 -5.33 -14.85
N GLN A 113 -0.10 -5.94 -14.15
CA GLN A 113 -0.02 -7.39 -13.92
C GLN A 113 -0.73 -7.81 -12.62
N LEU A 114 -1.19 -6.85 -11.82
CA LEU A 114 -1.82 -7.08 -10.51
C LEU A 114 -3.32 -6.79 -10.54
N LYS A 115 -4.06 -7.44 -9.65
CA LYS A 115 -5.42 -6.99 -9.31
C LYS A 115 -5.31 -5.72 -8.49
N CYS A 116 -5.96 -4.66 -8.95
CA CYS A 116 -5.92 -3.35 -8.31
C CYS A 116 -7.27 -2.98 -7.71
N ALA A 117 -7.23 -2.23 -6.62
CA ALA A 117 -8.37 -1.54 -6.01
C ALA A 117 -8.52 -0.13 -6.61
N PRO A 118 -9.73 0.46 -6.59
CA PRO A 118 -11.03 -0.21 -6.53
C PRO A 118 -11.15 -1.29 -7.61
N LYS A 119 -12.11 -2.23 -7.44
CA LYS A 119 -12.26 -3.45 -8.25
C LYS A 119 -11.84 -3.29 -9.72
N ASP A 120 -10.89 -4.12 -10.14
CA ASP A 120 -10.30 -4.15 -11.50
C ASP A 120 -9.59 -2.84 -11.92
N GLY A 121 -9.15 -2.04 -10.95
CA GLY A 121 -8.43 -0.78 -11.15
C GLY A 121 -9.31 0.37 -11.65
N GLY A 122 -10.58 0.40 -11.26
CA GLY A 122 -11.48 1.53 -11.53
C GLY A 122 -11.01 2.77 -10.76
N PRO A 123 -10.53 3.85 -11.41
CA PRO A 123 -9.86 4.95 -10.72
C PRO A 123 -10.79 5.67 -9.75
N VAL A 124 -10.29 5.96 -8.54
CA VAL A 124 -11.04 6.68 -7.49
C VAL A 124 -11.55 8.03 -7.99
N SER A 125 -10.81 8.70 -8.89
CA SER A 125 -11.21 9.97 -9.51
C SER A 125 -12.55 9.94 -10.27
N LYS A 126 -13.09 8.76 -10.59
CA LYS A 126 -14.41 8.59 -11.23
C LYS A 126 -15.57 8.42 -10.26
N TYR A 127 -15.30 8.32 -8.96
CA TYR A 127 -16.34 8.24 -7.95
C TYR A 127 -16.92 9.64 -7.70
N GLU A 128 -18.24 9.73 -7.56
CA GLU A 128 -18.91 10.98 -7.13
C GLU A 128 -18.46 11.41 -5.73
N ASN A 129 -18.20 10.43 -4.86
CA ASN A 129 -17.73 10.63 -3.51
C ASN A 129 -16.46 9.80 -3.25
N ILE A 130 -15.37 10.49 -2.97
CA ILE A 130 -14.06 9.89 -2.69
C ILE A 130 -14.06 9.06 -1.39
N ASP A 131 -14.78 9.49 -0.36
CA ASP A 131 -14.86 8.78 0.92
C ASP A 131 -15.59 7.45 0.75
N SER A 132 -16.66 7.41 -0.06
CA SER A 132 -17.35 6.15 -0.38
C SER A 132 -16.45 5.16 -1.14
N ALA A 133 -15.56 5.67 -1.99
CA ALA A 133 -14.55 4.85 -2.65
C ALA A 133 -13.56 4.26 -1.62
N TYR A 134 -13.03 5.10 -0.73
CA TYR A 134 -12.04 4.67 0.26
C TYR A 134 -12.60 3.76 1.35
N LEU A 135 -13.87 3.90 1.72
CA LEU A 135 -14.57 2.92 2.57
C LEU A 135 -14.51 1.52 1.94
N THR A 136 -14.89 1.42 0.67
CA THR A 136 -14.87 0.14 -0.08
C THR A 136 -13.45 -0.40 -0.23
N ILE A 137 -12.48 0.47 -0.50
CA ILE A 137 -11.06 0.09 -0.64
C ILE A 137 -10.50 -0.45 0.69
N VAL A 138 -10.82 0.19 1.81
CA VAL A 138 -10.36 -0.23 3.14
C VAL A 138 -10.95 -1.58 3.51
N ASP A 139 -12.22 -1.83 3.20
CA ASP A 139 -12.81 -3.16 3.36
C ASP A 139 -12.08 -4.21 2.51
N GLN A 140 -11.72 -3.90 1.26
CA GLN A 140 -10.94 -4.80 0.40
C GLN A 140 -9.55 -5.09 0.98
N LEU A 141 -8.88 -4.06 1.49
CA LEU A 141 -7.58 -4.17 2.14
C LEU A 141 -7.64 -5.06 3.39
N MET A 142 -8.63 -4.86 4.25
CA MET A 142 -8.81 -5.68 5.45
C MET A 142 -9.05 -7.15 5.12
N ASN A 143 -9.91 -7.43 4.13
CA ASN A 143 -10.12 -8.80 3.65
C ASN A 143 -8.83 -9.46 3.12
N GLN A 144 -7.94 -8.70 2.48
CA GLN A 144 -6.65 -9.23 2.03
C GLN A 144 -5.70 -9.48 3.20
N ILE A 145 -5.64 -8.59 4.18
CA ILE A 145 -4.84 -8.76 5.40
C ILE A 145 -5.26 -10.02 6.15
N GLU A 146 -6.57 -10.26 6.30
CA GLU A 146 -7.10 -11.45 6.97
C GLU A 146 -6.71 -12.74 6.24
N LYS A 147 -6.85 -12.79 4.92
CA LYS A 147 -6.42 -13.93 4.09
C LYS A 147 -4.92 -14.21 4.19
N ASN A 148 -4.11 -13.16 4.21
CA ASN A 148 -2.66 -13.29 4.36
C ASN A 148 -2.31 -13.91 5.73
N ARG A 149 -2.96 -13.44 6.81
CA ARG A 149 -2.79 -13.99 8.17
C ARG A 149 -3.19 -15.47 8.24
N GLU A 150 -4.32 -15.85 7.64
CA GLU A 150 -4.78 -17.25 7.58
C GLU A 150 -3.76 -18.15 6.87
N SER A 151 -3.26 -17.70 5.72
CA SER A 151 -2.28 -18.41 4.91
C SER A 151 -0.94 -18.61 5.65
N GLU A 152 -0.51 -17.63 6.44
CA GLU A 152 0.69 -17.74 7.27
C GLU A 152 0.52 -18.73 8.44
N ILE A 153 -0.66 -18.74 9.06
CA ILE A 153 -0.99 -19.69 10.13
C ILE A 153 -0.99 -21.12 9.58
N GLU A 154 -1.53 -21.34 8.39
CA GLU A 154 -1.56 -22.66 7.76
C GLU A 154 -0.15 -23.16 7.42
N LYS A 155 0.71 -22.32 6.82
CA LYS A 155 2.12 -22.65 6.56
C LYS A 155 2.89 -23.04 7.83
N LYS A 156 2.64 -22.37 8.95
CA LYS A 156 3.29 -22.67 10.24
C LYS A 156 2.81 -23.99 10.88
N LYS A 157 1.66 -24.53 10.49
CA LYS A 157 1.15 -25.83 10.98
C LYS A 157 1.72 -27.02 10.22
N THR A 158 2.27 -26.80 9.03
CA THR A 158 2.77 -27.85 8.13
C THR A 158 4.29 -28.09 8.29
N ILE A 159 4.97 -27.29 9.13
CA ILE A 159 6.39 -27.41 9.49
C ILE A 159 6.48 -27.96 10.91
#